data_AF-A0A2I0B8I3-F1
#
_entry.id   AF-A0A2I0B8I3-F1
#
_cell.length_a   1.000
_cell.length_b   1.000
_cell.length_c   1.000
_cell.angle_alpha   90.00
_cell.angle_beta   90.00
_cell.angle_gamma   90.00
#
_symmetry.space_group_name_H-M   'P 1'
#
loop_
_entity.id
_entity.type
_entity.pdbx_description
1 polymer ?
#
loop_
_entity_poly.entity_id
_entity_poly.type
_entity_poly.pdbx_seq_one_letter_code
_entity_poly.pdbx_strand_id
1 'polypeptide(L)'
;MDYNPLYDADMAVRVMPSSFHDISDIEFQDNWGRVWVDLGTSDCFAVDILLNCLTQLSSEYLGIQQVIFGGQRMGDWEEGMTSPEDGYKLFKI
;
A
#
# COMPACT_ATOMS: atom_id res chain seq x y z
N MET A 1 -24.95 1.15 -20.16
CA MET A 1 -24.28 1.57 -18.91
C MET A 1 -22.81 1.57 -19.22
N ASP A 2 -22.28 2.74 -19.59
CA ASP A 2 -20.86 2.93 -19.89
C ASP A 2 -20.11 3.01 -18.56
N TYR A 3 -19.77 1.85 -18.00
CA TYR A 3 -18.86 1.77 -16.86
C TYR A 3 -17.46 2.04 -17.39
N ASN A 4 -16.96 3.26 -17.16
CA ASN A 4 -15.56 3.58 -17.39
C ASN A 4 -14.75 3.03 -16.21
N PRO A 5 -13.89 2.02 -16.40
CA PRO A 5 -13.11 1.41 -15.31
C PRO A 5 -11.97 2.31 -14.81
N LEU A 6 -11.78 3.49 -15.41
CA LEU A 6 -10.75 4.45 -15.01
C LEU A 6 -11.18 5.19 -13.74
N TYR A 7 -10.22 5.35 -12.82
CA TYR A 7 -10.41 6.08 -11.58
C TYR A 7 -10.80 7.55 -11.84
N ASP A 8 -11.94 7.98 -11.29
CA ASP A 8 -12.45 9.34 -11.39
C ASP A 8 -12.13 10.10 -10.08
N ALA A 9 -11.10 10.94 -10.14
CA ALA A 9 -10.64 11.72 -9.00
C ALA A 9 -11.67 12.76 -8.54
N ASP A 10 -12.47 13.32 -9.46
CA ASP A 10 -13.50 14.32 -9.12
C ASP A 10 -14.68 13.68 -8.39
N MET A 11 -15.02 12.44 -8.75
CA MET A 11 -15.98 11.64 -8.00
C MET A 11 -15.46 11.26 -6.62
N ALA A 12 -14.20 10.83 -6.51
CA ALA A 12 -13.58 10.45 -5.23
C ALA A 12 -13.66 11.57 -4.18
N VAL A 13 -13.52 12.83 -4.60
CA VAL A 13 -13.64 14.01 -3.72
C VAL A 13 -15.09 14.27 -3.26
N ARG A 14 -16.10 13.80 -4.01
CA ARG A 14 -17.53 14.05 -3.75
C ARG A 14 -18.23 12.95 -2.97
N VAL A 15 -17.65 11.75 -2.89
CA VAL A 15 -18.18 10.67 -2.05
C VAL A 15 -17.93 10.97 -0.57
N MET A 16 -18.61 10.27 0.34
CA MET A 16 -18.37 10.41 1.78
C MET A 16 -16.87 10.38 2.09
N PRO A 17 -16.40 11.18 3.07
CA PRO A 17 -14.99 11.24 3.44
C PRO A 17 -14.45 9.82 3.63
N SER A 18 -13.30 9.57 3.01
CA SER A 18 -12.64 8.27 2.96
C SER A 18 -12.52 7.66 4.35
N SER A 19 -12.78 6.36 4.46
CA SER A 19 -12.53 5.61 5.69
C SER A 19 -11.03 5.61 6.07
N PHE A 20 -10.14 5.81 5.10
CA PHE A 20 -8.71 6.08 5.33
C PHE A 20 -8.49 7.54 5.72
N HIS A 21 -7.83 7.76 6.84
CA HIS A 21 -7.55 9.12 7.32
C HIS A 21 -6.25 9.69 6.75
N ASP A 22 -5.25 8.84 6.53
CA ASP A 22 -3.91 9.26 6.11
C ASP A 22 -3.12 8.11 5.48
N ILE A 23 -2.12 8.45 4.66
CA ILE A 23 -1.22 7.50 4.00
C ILE A 23 0.15 8.15 3.80
N SER A 24 1.22 7.40 4.10
CA SER A 24 2.58 7.88 3.85
C SER A 24 2.98 7.69 2.39
N ASP A 25 4.04 8.39 1.97
CA ASP A 25 4.77 8.04 0.75
C ASP A 25 5.19 6.55 0.76
N ILE A 26 5.36 5.96 -0.43
CA ILE A 26 5.78 4.56 -0.55
C ILE A 26 7.31 4.51 -0.48
N GLU A 27 7.80 3.69 0.42
CA GLU A 27 9.22 3.43 0.61
C GLU A 27 9.58 2.09 -0.04
N PHE A 28 10.75 2.03 -0.67
CA PHE A 28 11.33 0.78 -1.17
C PHE A 28 12.75 0.61 -0.69
N GLN A 29 13.11 -0.64 -0.39
CA GLN A 29 14.47 -1.09 -0.17
C GLN A 29 14.66 -2.43 -0.86
N ASP A 30 15.55 -2.48 -1.86
CA ASP A 30 15.76 -3.66 -2.71
C ASP A 30 14.43 -4.24 -3.24
N ASN A 31 14.01 -5.41 -2.72
CA ASN A 31 12.79 -6.12 -3.12
C ASN A 31 11.62 -5.89 -2.14
N TRP A 32 11.82 -5.08 -1.11
CA TRP A 32 10.80 -4.73 -0.14
C TRP A 32 10.17 -3.38 -0.47
N GLY A 33 8.85 -3.33 -0.37
CA GLY A 33 8.10 -2.08 -0.34
C GLY A 33 7.34 -1.98 0.98
N ARG A 34 7.29 -0.78 1.56
CA ARG A 34 6.42 -0.50 2.70
C ARG A 34 5.70 0.83 2.55
N VAL A 35 4.53 0.89 3.14
CA VAL A 35 3.71 2.08 3.23
C VAL A 35 2.98 2.04 4.58
N TRP A 36 2.88 3.19 5.22
CA TRP A 36 2.04 3.35 6.40
C TRP A 36 0.67 3.86 5.97
N VAL A 37 -0.39 3.27 6.52
CA VAL A 37 -1.77 3.62 6.21
C VAL A 37 -2.53 3.79 7.52
N ASP A 38 -3.16 4.95 7.72
CA ASP A 38 -4.18 5.13 8.76
C ASP A 38 -5.51 4.64 8.22
N LEU A 39 -5.91 3.45 8.66
CA LEU A 39 -7.18 2.85 8.31
C LEU A 39 -8.40 3.59 8.88
N GLY A 40 -8.22 4.54 9.79
CA GLY A 40 -9.28 5.38 10.33
C GLY A 40 -10.46 4.58 10.88
N THR A 41 -11.67 4.86 10.37
CA THR A 41 -12.88 4.11 10.68
C THR A 41 -13.16 2.97 9.71
N SER A 42 -12.17 2.56 8.89
CA SER A 42 -12.32 1.39 8.01
C SER A 42 -12.63 0.15 8.84
N ASP A 43 -13.55 -0.66 8.34
CA ASP A 43 -13.86 -1.93 8.94
C ASP A 43 -12.77 -2.98 8.63
N CYS A 44 -12.84 -4.13 9.30
CA CYS A 44 -11.91 -5.23 9.08
C CYS A 44 -11.98 -5.81 7.65
N PHE A 45 -13.08 -5.59 6.92
CA PHE A 45 -13.22 -6.08 5.53
C PHE A 45 -12.28 -5.37 4.57
N ALA A 46 -11.86 -4.13 4.85
CA ALA A 46 -10.88 -3.43 4.03
C ALA A 46 -9.56 -4.20 3.91
N VAL A 47 -9.12 -4.87 4.99
CA VAL A 47 -7.90 -5.69 4.99
C VAL A 47 -8.09 -6.97 4.18
N ASP A 48 -9.26 -7.62 4.27
CA ASP A 48 -9.58 -8.80 3.46
C ASP A 48 -9.56 -8.47 1.95
N ILE A 49 -10.14 -7.33 1.57
CA ILE A 49 -10.12 -6.86 0.19
C ILE A 49 -8.68 -6.57 -0.25
N LEU A 50 -7.88 -5.88 0.56
CA LEU A 50 -6.47 -5.63 0.27
C LEU A 50 -5.68 -6.94 0.07
N LEU A 51 -5.87 -7.93 0.95
CA LEU A 51 -5.23 -9.24 0.83
C LEU A 51 -5.61 -9.96 -0.46
N ASN A 52 -6.89 -9.89 -0.86
CA ASN A 52 -7.34 -10.45 -2.14
C ASN A 52 -6.71 -9.73 -3.32
N CYS A 53 -6.62 -8.39 -3.28
CA CYS A 53 -5.93 -7.61 -4.31
C CYS A 53 -4.45 -7.95 -4.42
N LEU A 54 -3.74 -8.07 -3.30
CA LEU A 54 -2.33 -8.47 -3.26
C LEU A 54 -2.13 -9.89 -3.78
N THR A 55 -3.06 -10.80 -3.48
CA THR A 55 -3.03 -12.18 -3.98
C THR A 55 -3.16 -12.20 -5.51
N GLN A 56 -4.10 -11.43 -6.07
CA GLN A 56 -4.27 -11.33 -7.51
C GLN A 56 -3.06 -10.67 -8.19
N LEU A 57 -2.55 -9.59 -7.61
CA LEU A 57 -1.35 -8.91 -8.10
C LEU A 57 -0.13 -9.85 -8.10
N SER A 58 -0.02 -10.67 -7.06
CA SER A 58 1.03 -11.68 -6.95
C SER A 58 0.93 -12.74 -8.05
N SER A 59 -0.27 -13.26 -8.31
CA SER A 59 -0.47 -14.34 -9.29
C SER A 59 -0.31 -13.89 -10.73
N GLU A 60 -0.68 -12.65 -11.06
CA GLU A 60 -0.69 -12.17 -12.44
C GLU A 60 0.57 -11.40 -12.85
N TYR A 61 1.25 -10.72 -11.92
CA TYR A 61 2.29 -9.74 -12.30
C TYR A 61 3.62 -9.90 -11.55
N LEU A 62 3.59 -9.99 -10.21
CA LEU A 62 4.79 -9.71 -9.40
C LEU A 62 5.38 -10.91 -8.67
N GLY A 63 4.62 -11.97 -8.40
CA GLY A 63 5.09 -13.10 -7.59
C GLY A 63 5.51 -12.69 -6.17
N ILE A 64 4.62 -12.04 -5.43
CA ILE A 64 4.85 -11.59 -4.05
C ILE A 64 5.14 -12.80 -3.16
N GLN A 65 6.33 -12.84 -2.56
CA GLN A 65 6.77 -13.95 -1.71
C GLN A 65 6.31 -13.82 -0.26
N GLN A 66 6.20 -12.59 0.24
CA GLN A 66 5.85 -12.32 1.63
C GLN A 66 5.10 -11.00 1.76
N VAL A 67 4.06 -11.00 2.59
CA VAL A 67 3.32 -9.81 3.03
C VAL A 67 3.41 -9.76 4.55
N ILE A 68 3.77 -8.60 5.09
CA ILE A 68 3.93 -8.39 6.54
C ILE A 68 3.03 -7.22 6.94
N PHE A 69 2.26 -7.39 8.01
CA PHE A 69 1.44 -6.33 8.59
C PHE A 69 2.04 -5.87 9.91
N GLY A 70 2.32 -4.57 9.99
CA GLY A 70 3.01 -3.99 11.14
C GLY A 70 4.44 -4.51 11.30
N GLY A 71 5.02 -4.25 12.48
CA GLY A 71 6.41 -4.59 12.78
C GLY A 71 7.40 -3.55 12.29
N GLN A 72 8.58 -3.55 12.91
CA GLN A 72 9.67 -2.61 12.61
C GLN A 72 10.73 -3.20 11.67
N ARG A 73 10.58 -4.49 11.30
CA ARG A 73 11.53 -5.22 10.44
C ARG A 73 10.80 -6.05 9.39
N MET A 74 11.22 -5.92 8.13
CA MET A 74 10.72 -6.67 6.98
C MET A 74 11.89 -7.30 6.22
N GLY A 75 12.18 -8.57 6.51
CA GLY A 75 13.42 -9.21 6.03
C GLY A 75 14.64 -8.53 6.66
N ASP A 76 15.55 -8.03 5.81
CA ASP A 76 16.74 -7.28 6.23
C ASP A 76 16.47 -5.78 6.42
N TRP A 77 15.25 -5.29 6.12
CA TRP A 77 14.89 -3.88 6.24
C TRP A 77 14.40 -3.51 7.64
N GLU A 78 15.13 -2.64 8.35
CA GLU A 78 14.77 -2.14 9.68
C GLU A 78 14.29 -0.68 9.68
N GLU A 79 13.55 -0.31 10.73
CA GLU A 79 13.20 1.08 11.03
C GLU A 79 14.48 1.91 11.23
N GLY A 80 14.70 2.89 10.34
CA GLY A 80 15.91 3.72 10.32
C GLY A 80 16.87 3.45 9.15
N MET A 81 16.70 2.35 8.43
CA MET A 81 17.41 2.11 7.16
C MET A 81 16.75 2.90 6.02
N THR A 82 16.95 4.21 6.05
CA THR A 82 16.39 5.19 5.10
C THR A 82 17.48 5.90 4.30
N SER A 83 18.69 5.36 4.30
CA SER A 83 19.80 5.91 3.53
C SER A 83 19.86 5.31 2.12
N PRO A 84 20.27 6.07 1.08
CA PRO A 84 20.43 5.53 -0.27
C PRO A 84 21.44 4.37 -0.35
N GLU A 85 22.40 4.32 0.57
CA GLU A 85 23.43 3.27 0.67
C GLU A 85 22.84 1.94 1.16
N ASP A 86 21.71 1.96 1.87
CA ASP A 86 20.92 0.77 2.17
C ASP A 86 19.99 0.37 1.01
N GLY A 87 20.06 1.02 -0.16
CA GLY A 87 19.15 0.78 -1.29
C GLY A 87 17.79 1.49 -1.19
N TYR A 88 17.64 2.42 -0.24
CA TYR A 88 16.39 3.12 0.02
C TYR A 88 15.96 4.06 -1.11
N LYS A 89 14.67 4.01 -1.46
CA LYS A 89 14.01 4.91 -2.41
C LYS A 89 12.64 5.31 -1.87
N LEU A 90 12.26 6.57 -2.08
CA LEU A 90 10.98 7.13 -1.68
C LEU A 90 10.20 7.58 -2.92
N PHE A 91 8.94 7.17 -3.01
CA PHE A 91 8.03 7.56 -4.08
C PHE A 91 6.81 8.27 -3.49
N LYS A 92 6.57 9.50 -3.96
CA LYS A 92 5.40 10.27 -3.57
C LYS A 92 4.15 9.76 -4.26
N ILE A 93 3.07 9.66 -3.50
CA ILE A 93 1.74 9.31 -3.96
C ILE A 93 0.77 10.48 -3.84
#